data_AF-A0A512NND3-F1
#
_entry.id   AF-A0A512NND3-F1
#
_cell.length_a   1.000
_cell.length_b   1.000
_cell.length_c   1.000
_cell.angle_alpha   90.00
_cell.angle_beta   90.00
_cell.angle_gamma   90.00
#
_symmetry.space_group_name_H-M   'P 1'
#
loop_
_entity.id
_entity.type
_entity.pdbx_description
1 polymer ?
#
loop_
_entity_poly.entity_id
_entity_poly.type
_entity_poly.pdbx_seq_one_letter_code
_entity_poly.pdbx_strand_id
1 'polypeptide(L)'
;MAFIATMMEAGVDFVACDQPFASRLTLHILAAVAEDEARRKRTDLAAAKARGKKLGSPVARKTVARARAARSAYVAKANETTPR
;
A
#
# COMPACT_ATOMS: atom_id res chain seq x y z
N MET A 1 -12.52 -2.39 -1.40
CA MET A 1 -12.25 -1.57 -0.19
C MET A 1 -12.81 -2.25 1.05
N ALA A 2 -12.00 -2.48 2.09
CA ALA A 2 -12.49 -3.08 3.35
C ALA A 2 -11.76 -2.53 4.59
N PHE A 3 -10.44 -2.28 4.51
CA PHE A 3 -9.63 -1.95 5.69
C PHE A 3 -10.11 -0.74 6.51
N ILE A 4 -10.25 0.45 5.90
CA ILE A 4 -10.71 1.67 6.60
C ILE A 4 -12.13 1.47 7.17
N ALA A 5 -13.04 0.88 6.40
CA ALA A 5 -14.40 0.59 6.85
C ALA A 5 -14.42 -0.38 8.03
N THR A 6 -13.60 -1.45 7.99
CA THR A 6 -13.50 -2.42 9.09
C THR A 6 -12.89 -1.83 10.36
N MET A 7 -11.88 -0.95 10.25
CA MET A 7 -11.36 -0.24 11.43
C MET A 7 -12.42 0.67 12.04
N MET A 8 -13.15 1.36 11.17
CA MET A 8 -14.23 2.25 11.57
C MET A 8 -15.39 1.52 12.24
N GLU A 9 -15.75 0.31 11.78
CA GLU A 9 -16.76 -0.56 12.40
C GLU A 9 -16.28 -1.20 13.70
N ALA A 10 -14.99 -1.53 13.79
CA ALA A 10 -14.35 -2.02 15.01
C ALA A 10 -14.12 -0.93 16.09
N GLY A 11 -14.52 0.32 15.84
CA GLY A 11 -14.36 1.43 16.76
C GLY A 11 -12.91 1.92 16.91
N VAL A 12 -12.03 1.58 15.97
CA VAL A 12 -10.64 2.04 15.98
C VAL A 12 -10.56 3.42 15.35
N ASP A 13 -10.09 4.41 16.13
CA ASP A 13 -9.83 5.75 15.62
C ASP A 13 -8.54 5.79 14.81
N PHE A 14 -8.69 6.14 13.53
CA PHE A 14 -7.58 6.31 12.59
C PHE A 14 -7.24 7.79 12.44
N VAL A 15 -5.97 8.14 12.68
CA VAL A 15 -5.45 9.50 12.49
C VAL A 15 -4.32 9.46 11.48
N ALA A 16 -4.46 10.22 10.39
CA ALA A 16 -3.37 10.45 9.45
C ALA A 16 -2.48 11.59 9.99
N CYS A 17 -1.16 11.37 10.11
CA CYS A 17 -0.25 12.38 10.69
C CYS A 17 -0.21 13.70 9.90
N ASP A 18 -0.43 13.64 8.59
CA ASP A 18 -0.49 14.78 7.68
C ASP A 18 -1.89 15.40 7.57
N GLN A 19 -2.94 14.63 7.86
CA GLN A 19 -4.32 15.10 7.95
C GLN A 19 -4.99 14.68 9.26
N PRO A 20 -4.59 15.27 10.41
CA PRO A 20 -5.07 14.82 11.72
C PRO A 20 -6.58 15.00 11.94
N PHE A 21 -7.19 15.92 11.21
CA PHE A 21 -8.62 16.27 11.33
C PHE A 21 -9.49 15.60 10.26
N ALA A 22 -8.96 14.63 9.51
CA ALA A 22 -9.73 13.91 8.51
C ALA A 22 -10.90 13.18 9.16
N SER A 23 -12.13 13.57 8.81
CA SER A 23 -13.32 12.91 9.32
C SER A 23 -13.46 11.49 8.77
N ARG A 24 -14.25 10.66 9.46
CA ARG A 24 -14.67 9.32 9.02
C ARG A 24 -15.21 9.31 7.57
N LEU A 25 -16.05 10.30 7.22
CA LEU A 25 -16.58 10.46 5.87
C LEU A 25 -15.46 10.79 4.87
N THR A 26 -14.57 11.71 5.22
CA THR A 26 -13.43 12.10 4.37
C THR A 26 -12.54 10.90 4.07
N LEU A 27 -12.21 10.09 5.07
CA LEU A 27 -11.42 8.88 4.91
C LEU A 27 -12.07 7.86 3.96
N HIS A 28 -13.40 7.70 4.04
CA HIS A 28 -14.14 6.83 3.12
C HIS A 28 -14.08 7.30 1.67
N ILE A 29 -14.25 8.60 1.45
CA ILE A 29 -14.17 9.19 0.10
C ILE A 29 -12.76 9.00 -0.47
N LEU A 30 -11.73 9.33 0.30
CA LEU A 30 -10.33 9.17 -0.14
C LEU A 30 -9.99 7.70 -0.42
N ALA A 31 -10.49 6.77 0.40
CA ALA A 31 -10.35 5.35 0.15
C ALA A 31 -11.01 4.95 -1.17
N ALA A 32 -12.25 5.38 -1.43
CA ALA A 32 -12.95 5.08 -2.68
C ALA A 32 -12.21 5.62 -3.91
N VAL A 33 -11.70 6.86 -3.85
CA VAL A 33 -10.90 7.47 -4.92
C VAL A 33 -9.61 6.68 -5.17
N ALA A 34 -8.91 6.28 -4.11
CA ALA A 34 -7.70 5.48 -4.23
C ALA A 34 -7.96 4.11 -4.89
N GLU A 35 -9.13 3.50 -4.64
CA GLU A 35 -9.52 2.24 -5.32
C GLU A 35 -9.70 2.45 -6.82
N ASP A 36 -10.42 3.50 -7.19
CA ASP A 36 -10.67 3.83 -8.59
C ASP A 36 -9.36 4.13 -9.33
N GLU A 37 -8.48 4.92 -8.72
CA GLU A 37 -7.14 5.17 -9.26
C GLU A 37 -6.33 3.90 -9.43
N ALA A 38 -6.35 2.99 -8.45
CA ALA A 38 -5.64 1.72 -8.53
C ALA A 38 -6.18 0.86 -9.68
N ARG A 39 -7.51 0.82 -9.86
CA ARG A 39 -8.15 0.15 -10.99
C ARG A 39 -7.70 0.75 -12.33
N ARG A 40 -7.71 2.08 -12.47
CA ARG A 40 -7.25 2.78 -13.68
C ARG A 40 -5.76 2.56 -13.97
N LYS A 41 -4.90 2.64 -12.95
CA LYS A 41 -3.46 2.37 -13.10
C LYS A 41 -3.22 0.94 -13.62
N ARG A 42 -3.98 -0.06 -13.13
CA ARG A 42 -3.87 -1.44 -13.62
C ARG A 42 -4.27 -1.57 -15.09
N THR A 43 -5.34 -0.90 -15.53
CA THR A 43 -5.74 -0.92 -16.94
C THR A 43 -4.69 -0.26 -17.84
N ASP A 44 -4.13 0.87 -17.40
CA ASP A 44 -3.11 1.59 -18.17
C ASP A 44 -1.80 0.78 -18.28
N LEU A 45 -1.39 0.11 -17.20
CA LEU A 45 -0.23 -0.78 -17.20
C LEU A 45 -0.46 -1.99 -18.11
N ALA A 46 -1.67 -2.56 -18.13
CA ALA A 46 -2.01 -3.66 -19.03
C ALA A 46 -1.93 -3.21 -20.49
N ALA A 47 -2.48 -2.04 -20.82
CA ALA A 47 -2.39 -1.46 -22.16
C ALA A 47 -0.93 -1.16 -22.56
N ALA A 48 -0.12 -0.60 -21.65
CA ALA A 48 1.30 -0.36 -21.91
C ALA A 48 2.08 -1.65 -22.15
N LYS A 49 1.78 -2.71 -21.40
CA LYS A 49 2.37 -4.04 -21.59
C LYS A 49 1.97 -4.64 -22.94
N ALA A 50 0.71 -4.50 -23.35
CA ALA A 50 0.24 -4.95 -24.67
C ALA A 50 0.96 -4.22 -25.82
N ARG A 51 1.31 -2.94 -25.63
CA ARG A 51 2.17 -2.18 -26.55
C ARG A 51 3.66 -2.57 -26.51
N GLY A 52 4.03 -3.61 -25.76
CA GLY A 52 5.41 -4.10 -25.67
C GLY A 52 6.31 -3.34 -24.69
N LYS A 53 5.77 -2.42 -23.87
CA LYS A 53 6.57 -1.74 -22.85
C LYS A 53 7.02 -2.75 -21.79
N LYS A 54 8.35 -2.88 -21.61
CA LYS A 54 8.93 -3.66 -20.51
C LYS A 54 8.62 -2.96 -19.18
N LEU A 55 7.91 -3.65 -18.28
CA LEU A 55 7.56 -3.16 -16.95
C LEU A 55 8.34 -3.93 -15.88
N GLY A 56 8.60 -3.28 -14.74
CA GLY A 56 9.39 -3.85 -13.64
C GLY A 56 10.89 -3.59 -13.77
N SER A 57 11.66 -4.02 -12.77
CA SER A 57 13.11 -3.81 -12.73
C SER A 57 13.86 -4.86 -13.57
N PRO A 58 14.79 -4.47 -14.46
CA PRO A 58 15.58 -5.40 -15.28
C PRO A 58 16.44 -6.38 -14.47
N VAL A 59 16.83 -5.99 -13.25
CA VAL A 59 17.71 -6.79 -12.37
C VAL A 59 16.94 -7.54 -11.30
N ALA A 60 15.61 -7.41 -11.24
CA ALA A 60 14.78 -7.97 -10.18
C ALA A 60 15.06 -9.46 -9.91
N ARG A 61 15.25 -10.27 -10.97
CA ARG A 61 15.55 -11.71 -10.82
C ARG A 61 16.81 -11.97 -9.98
N LYS A 62 17.81 -11.09 -10.06
CA LYS A 62 19.08 -11.22 -9.34
C LYS A 62 19.00 -10.63 -7.93
N THR A 63 18.17 -9.61 -7.73
CA THR A 63 18.18 -8.82 -6.49
C THR A 63 17.02 -9.09 -5.53
N VAL A 64 15.91 -9.68 -6.01
CA VAL A 64 14.67 -9.81 -5.23
C VAL A 64 14.86 -10.66 -3.97
N ALA A 65 15.66 -11.73 -4.02
CA ALA A 65 15.92 -12.59 -2.87
C ALA A 65 16.64 -11.80 -1.75
N ARG A 66 17.70 -11.07 -2.11
CA ARG A 66 18.43 -10.20 -1.18
C ARG A 66 17.55 -9.09 -0.62
N ALA A 67 16.74 -8.45 -1.46
CA ALA A 67 15.82 -7.40 -1.03
C ALA A 67 14.78 -7.92 -0.04
N ARG A 68 14.22 -9.11 -0.28
CA ARG A 68 13.28 -9.78 0.64
C ARG A 68 13.94 -10.10 1.98
N ALA A 69 15.16 -10.67 1.96
CA ALA A 69 15.91 -11.00 3.17
C ALA A 69 16.25 -9.75 4.00
N ALA A 70 16.66 -8.66 3.36
CA ALA A 70 16.91 -7.39 4.03
C ALA A 70 15.63 -6.83 4.67
N ARG A 71 14.49 -6.90 3.97
CA ARG A 71 13.19 -6.47 4.50
C ARG A 71 12.76 -7.31 5.71
N SER A 72 12.89 -8.64 5.65
CA SER A 72 12.52 -9.49 6.78
C SER A 72 13.40 -9.23 8.01
N ALA A 73 14.71 -9.05 7.82
CA ALA A 73 15.63 -8.70 8.90
C ALA A 73 15.27 -7.34 9.53
N TYR A 74 14.94 -6.34 8.70
CA TYR A 74 14.48 -5.04 9.19
C TYR A 74 13.20 -5.16 10.03
N VAL A 75 12.21 -5.93 9.55
CA VAL A 75 10.94 -6.14 10.26
C VAL A 75 11.17 -6.89 11.59
N ALA A 76 12.02 -7.92 11.60
CA ALA A 76 12.34 -8.64 12.83
C ALA A 76 12.95 -7.70 13.89
N LYS A 77 13.95 -6.90 13.50
CA LYS A 77 14.58 -5.92 14.38
C LYS A 77 13.57 -4.87 14.89
N ALA A 78 12.70 -4.37 14.02
CA ALA A 78 11.68 -3.39 14.42
C ALA A 78 10.71 -3.96 15.48
N ASN A 79 10.31 -5.22 15.33
CA ASN A 79 9.45 -5.90 16.29
C ASN A 79 10.14 -6.16 17.64
N GLU A 80 11.46 -6.35 17.66
CA GLU A 80 12.25 -6.51 18.90
C GLU A 80 12.32 -5.21 19.70
N THR A 81 12.37 -4.05 19.02
CA THR A 81 12.52 -2.73 19.66
C THR A 81 11.21 -2.03 20.02
N THR A 82 10.05 -2.59 19.67
CA THR A 82 8.74 -1.97 19.96
C THR A 82 8.19 -2.57 21.26
N PRO A 83 8.03 -1.80 22.36
CA PRO A 83 7.35 -2.29 23.56
C PRO A 83 5.89 -2.61 23.22
N ARG A 84 5.40 -3.77 23.67
CA ARG A 84 3.98 -4.13 23.54
C ARG A 84 3.10 -3.33 24.50
#